data_AF-A0A8C8RKE2-F1
#
_entry.id   AF-A0A8C8RKE2-F1
#
_cell.length_a   1.000
_cell.length_b   1.000
_cell.length_c   1.000
_cell.angle_alpha   90.00
_cell.angle_beta   90.00
_cell.angle_gamma   90.00
#
_symmetry.space_group_name_H-M   'P 1'
#
loop_
_entity.id
_entity.type
_entity.pdbx_description
1 polymer ?
#
loop_
_entity_poly.entity_id
_entity_poly.type
_entity_poly.pdbx_seq_one_letter_code
_entity_poly.pdbx_strand_id
1 'polypeptide(L)'
;PAPLVLPSVHELDLFRCFQPVLIHIQMLWELMLLGEPVVVMAPSPTVSSEMVLALTSCLTPLKYCCDYRPYFTIHDSEFKEYTTRTQAPPNIVVGVTNPFFIKMLQHWPHVLRIGELKMSGDLPKQVKVKKLTKLKTLDTKPGNSHFTSIFVSMHLSFLSGIQRKRPSEVQSALLKRHLLELTQSFIIPLEHYMASLMPLQRAITPWKNPPQIRPFRQEDFMKTLEHAGPQLTCILRGDWLGLYRRFFKSPNFDGWYRQRHKEMTQKLEALHLEAICEANIVAWMKDKSEVETVDLVLKLREKLVRARCHHLPVKEEMLQRVNLYIETIIASLPEDLQAVLHHP
;
A
#
# COMPACT_ATOMS: atom_id res chain seq x y z
N PRO A 1 -23.32 6.62 -20.86
CA PRO A 1 -23.59 6.66 -19.40
C PRO A 1 -22.29 6.40 -18.61
N ALA A 2 -21.89 7.32 -17.72
CA ALA A 2 -20.83 7.02 -16.76
C ALA A 2 -21.29 5.87 -15.84
N PRO A 3 -20.40 4.93 -15.46
CA PRO A 3 -20.78 3.83 -14.59
C PRO A 3 -21.34 4.38 -13.26
N LEU A 4 -22.53 3.92 -12.87
CA LEU A 4 -23.13 4.22 -11.57
C LEU A 4 -22.31 3.48 -10.51
N VAL A 5 -21.39 4.18 -9.85
CA VAL A 5 -20.66 3.64 -8.70
C VAL A 5 -21.60 3.70 -7.50
N LEU A 6 -22.17 2.56 -7.12
CA LEU A 6 -22.95 2.44 -5.89
C LEU A 6 -21.99 2.45 -4.70
N PRO A 7 -22.14 3.38 -3.75
CA PRO A 7 -21.32 3.37 -2.54
C PRO A 7 -21.58 2.12 -1.72
N SER A 8 -20.53 1.58 -1.12
CA SER A 8 -20.69 0.44 -0.20
C SER A 8 -21.45 0.88 1.05
N VAL A 9 -22.28 0.00 1.62
CA VAL A 9 -22.93 0.26 2.92
C VAL A 9 -21.90 0.48 4.03
N HIS A 10 -20.66 -0.01 3.84
CA HIS A 10 -19.54 0.16 4.75
C HIS A 10 -18.68 1.40 4.44
N GLU A 11 -19.07 2.22 3.46
CA GLU A 11 -18.30 3.36 3.04
C GLU A 11 -18.41 4.50 4.06
N LEU A 12 -17.27 4.87 4.65
CA LEU A 12 -17.19 5.96 5.61
C LEU A 12 -17.48 7.31 4.95
N ASP A 13 -18.23 8.14 5.66
CA ASP A 13 -18.34 9.57 5.38
C ASP A 13 -17.03 10.26 5.80
N LEU A 14 -16.05 10.23 4.90
CA LEU A 14 -14.72 10.79 5.14
C LEU A 14 -14.77 12.27 5.45
N PHE A 15 -15.68 13.03 4.84
CA PHE A 15 -15.82 14.44 5.12
C PHE A 15 -16.26 14.66 6.56
N ARG A 16 -17.27 13.95 7.06
CA ARG A 16 -17.67 14.03 8.47
C ARG A 16 -16.53 13.67 9.41
N CYS A 17 -15.74 12.65 9.08
CA CYS A 17 -14.58 12.26 9.89
C CYS A 17 -13.54 13.38 9.92
N PHE A 18 -13.11 13.86 8.75
CA PHE A 18 -12.00 14.81 8.63
C PHE A 18 -12.39 16.28 8.85
N GLN A 19 -13.68 16.63 8.86
CA GLN A 19 -14.15 18.01 9.05
C GLN A 19 -13.46 18.72 10.23
N PRO A 20 -13.32 18.12 11.43
CA PRO A 20 -12.70 18.80 12.58
C PRO A 20 -11.19 19.05 12.41
N VAL A 21 -10.56 18.34 11.48
CA VAL A 21 -9.10 18.29 11.28
C VAL A 21 -8.72 18.63 9.84
N LEU A 22 -9.63 19.24 9.08
CA LEU A 22 -9.45 19.48 7.65
C LEU A 22 -8.22 20.36 7.39
N ILE A 23 -7.90 21.26 8.33
CA ILE A 23 -6.68 22.09 8.35
C ILE A 23 -5.37 21.28 8.34
N HIS A 24 -5.43 20.02 8.74
CA HIS A 24 -4.29 19.14 8.94
C HIS A 24 -4.28 17.96 7.97
N ILE A 25 -5.21 17.89 7.01
CA ILE A 25 -5.41 16.71 6.18
C ILE A 25 -4.15 16.27 5.41
N GLN A 26 -3.38 17.23 4.89
CA GLN A 26 -2.13 16.97 4.17
C GLN A 26 -1.09 16.32 5.09
N MET A 27 -0.92 16.88 6.29
CA MET A 27 0.00 16.34 7.29
C MET A 27 -0.46 14.97 7.77
N LEU A 28 -1.76 14.76 7.98
CA LEU A 28 -2.31 13.45 8.34
C LEU A 28 -2.03 12.43 7.22
N TRP A 29 -2.21 12.81 5.95
CA TRP A 29 -1.83 11.97 4.81
C TRP A 29 -0.33 11.63 4.82
N GLU A 30 0.56 12.59 5.09
CA GLU A 30 2.00 12.32 5.21
C GLU A 30 2.33 11.36 6.36
N LEU A 31 1.71 11.55 7.54
CA LEU A 31 1.90 10.64 8.68
C LEU A 31 1.44 9.23 8.33
N MET A 32 0.30 9.09 7.65
CA MET A 32 -0.19 7.79 7.18
C MET A 32 0.75 7.18 6.15
N LEU A 33 1.20 7.96 5.17
CA LEU A 33 2.09 7.50 4.11
C LEU A 33 3.40 6.95 4.68
N LEU A 34 3.95 7.62 5.68
CA LEU A 34 5.20 7.24 6.34
C LEU A 34 5.03 6.17 7.43
N GLY A 35 3.78 5.83 7.79
CA GLY A 35 3.49 4.89 8.86
C GLY A 35 3.87 5.42 10.24
N GLU A 36 3.81 6.73 10.45
CA GLU A 36 4.19 7.34 11.72
C GLU A 36 3.20 6.93 12.84
N PRO A 37 3.67 6.77 14.09
CA PRO A 37 2.79 6.42 15.21
C PRO A 37 1.80 7.55 15.52
N VAL A 38 0.49 7.27 15.49
CA VAL A 38 -0.57 8.27 15.74
C VAL A 38 -1.56 7.77 16.77
N VAL A 39 -1.81 8.61 17.78
CA VAL A 39 -2.89 8.38 18.75
C VAL A 39 -4.08 9.27 18.41
N VAL A 40 -5.24 8.67 18.18
CA VAL A 40 -6.51 9.36 17.99
C VAL A 40 -7.27 9.37 19.31
N MET A 41 -7.45 10.54 19.90
CA MET A 41 -8.26 10.74 21.11
C MET A 41 -9.62 11.29 20.71
N ALA A 42 -10.68 10.52 20.95
CA ALA A 42 -12.04 10.84 20.51
C ALA A 42 -13.05 10.79 21.68
N PRO A 43 -14.24 11.41 21.56
CA PRO A 43 -15.21 11.45 22.65
C PRO A 43 -16.00 10.13 22.81
N SER A 44 -16.00 9.27 21.79
CA SER A 44 -16.69 7.98 21.83
C SER A 44 -15.96 6.91 20.99
N PRO A 45 -16.17 5.60 21.28
CA PRO A 45 -15.53 4.52 20.53
C PRO A 45 -15.88 4.54 19.05
N THR A 46 -17.10 4.98 18.72
CA THR A 46 -17.56 5.17 17.33
C THR A 46 -16.70 6.20 16.61
N VAL A 47 -16.56 7.41 17.16
CA VAL A 47 -15.77 8.48 16.53
C VAL A 47 -14.29 8.11 16.44
N SER A 48 -13.77 7.43 17.47
CA SER A 48 -12.42 6.85 17.47
C SER A 48 -12.24 5.92 16.27
N SER A 49 -13.13 4.94 16.14
CA SER A 49 -13.02 3.89 15.12
C SER A 49 -13.18 4.46 13.71
N GLU A 50 -14.17 5.32 13.49
CA GLU A 50 -14.40 5.98 12.20
C GLU A 50 -13.20 6.82 11.78
N MET A 51 -12.59 7.60 12.70
CA MET A 51 -11.41 8.41 12.40
C MET A 51 -10.18 7.56 12.05
N VAL A 52 -9.90 6.51 12.83
CA VAL A 52 -8.76 5.62 12.54
C VAL A 52 -8.93 4.96 11.18
N LEU A 53 -10.11 4.43 10.87
CA LEU A 53 -10.39 3.82 9.58
C LEU A 53 -10.31 4.86 8.44
N ALA A 54 -10.85 6.07 8.63
CA ALA A 54 -10.74 7.17 7.67
C ALA A 54 -9.28 7.52 7.36
N LEU A 55 -8.42 7.62 8.40
CA LEU A 55 -6.99 7.83 8.26
C LEU A 55 -6.33 6.71 7.43
N THR A 56 -6.55 5.44 7.77
CA THR A 56 -5.95 4.32 7.01
C THR A 56 -6.43 4.26 5.56
N SER A 57 -7.64 4.73 5.26
CA SER A 57 -8.20 4.75 3.90
C SER A 57 -7.69 5.90 3.03
N CYS A 58 -7.05 6.92 3.63
CA CYS A 58 -6.67 8.16 2.94
C CYS A 58 -5.52 7.98 1.93
N LEU A 59 -4.85 6.81 1.93
CA LEU A 59 -3.75 6.49 1.01
C LEU A 59 -4.21 5.81 -0.27
N THR A 60 -5.51 5.56 -0.46
CA THR A 60 -6.01 4.87 -1.68
C THR A 60 -5.46 5.55 -2.95
N PRO A 61 -4.85 4.79 -3.90
CA PRO A 61 -4.87 3.32 -4.04
C PRO A 61 -3.71 2.60 -3.34
N LEU A 62 -2.77 3.32 -2.72
CA LEU A 62 -1.72 2.71 -1.92
C LEU A 62 -2.33 2.05 -0.68
N LYS A 63 -2.06 0.74 -0.51
CA LYS A 63 -2.51 0.00 0.66
C LYS A 63 -1.73 0.45 1.89
N TYR A 64 -2.44 0.75 2.97
CA TYR A 64 -1.84 0.93 4.30
C TYR A 64 -1.37 -0.43 4.83
N CYS A 65 -0.08 -0.54 5.16
CA CYS A 65 0.57 -1.79 5.58
C CYS A 65 1.08 -1.76 7.03
N CYS A 66 0.78 -0.70 7.78
CA CYS A 66 1.07 -0.66 9.20
C CYS A 66 -0.15 -1.15 10.00
N ASP A 67 0.07 -1.42 11.29
CA ASP A 67 -1.00 -1.84 12.18
C ASP A 67 -1.92 -0.67 12.51
N TYR A 68 -3.16 -0.99 12.86
CA TYR A 68 -4.10 -0.02 13.39
C TYR A 68 -5.09 -0.68 14.36
N ARG A 69 -5.52 0.08 15.36
CA ARG A 69 -6.53 -0.32 16.35
C ARG A 69 -7.61 0.76 16.35
N PRO A 70 -8.77 0.54 15.69
CA PRO A 70 -9.85 1.52 15.64
C PRO A 70 -10.32 1.97 17.03
N TYR A 71 -10.31 1.03 17.98
CA TYR A 71 -10.54 1.30 19.39
C TYR A 71 -9.65 0.41 20.26
N PHE A 72 -8.96 1.03 21.21
CA PHE A 72 -7.99 0.41 22.11
C PHE A 72 -8.29 0.79 23.56
N THR A 73 -8.11 -0.19 24.44
CA THR A 73 -8.51 -0.16 25.83
C THR A 73 -7.35 -0.58 26.74
N ILE A 74 -7.53 -0.41 28.04
CA ILE A 74 -6.56 -0.85 29.04
C ILE A 74 -6.53 -2.38 29.23
N HIS A 75 -7.52 -3.09 28.66
CA HIS A 75 -7.67 -4.54 28.78
C HIS A 75 -7.05 -5.30 27.60
N ASP A 76 -6.61 -4.59 26.55
CA ASP A 76 -5.89 -5.19 25.44
C ASP A 76 -4.54 -5.75 25.90
N SER A 77 -4.16 -6.91 25.38
CA SER A 77 -2.91 -7.61 25.70
C SER A 77 -1.67 -6.74 25.47
N GLU A 78 -1.71 -5.90 24.44
CA GLU A 78 -0.62 -5.02 24.02
C GLU A 78 -0.55 -3.71 24.83
N PHE A 79 -1.44 -3.49 25.80
CA PHE A 79 -1.48 -2.27 26.61
C PHE A 79 -0.14 -1.91 27.25
N LYS A 80 0.55 -2.90 27.82
CA LYS A 80 1.87 -2.68 28.45
C LYS A 80 2.94 -2.28 27.42
N GLU A 81 2.87 -2.86 26.23
CA GLU A 81 3.81 -2.57 25.15
C GLU A 81 3.60 -1.14 24.63
N TYR A 82 2.36 -0.75 24.32
CA TYR A 82 2.09 0.57 23.73
C TYR A 82 2.25 1.73 24.72
N THR A 83 2.19 1.46 26.02
CA THR A 83 2.34 2.49 27.07
C THR A 83 3.74 2.58 27.67
N THR A 84 4.68 1.70 27.27
CA THR A 84 6.06 1.74 27.76
C THR A 84 6.79 3.01 27.29
N ARG A 85 7.70 3.52 28.12
CA ARG A 85 8.58 4.66 27.78
C ARG A 85 10.01 4.25 27.43
N THR A 86 10.31 2.95 27.53
CA THR A 86 11.66 2.42 27.31
C THR A 86 11.96 2.17 25.83
N GLN A 87 10.92 2.08 25.00
CA GLN A 87 11.02 1.78 23.58
C GLN A 87 10.33 2.87 22.75
N ALA A 88 10.73 3.00 21.49
CA ALA A 88 10.04 3.86 20.55
C ALA A 88 8.63 3.29 20.28
N PRO A 89 7.60 4.14 20.11
CA PRO A 89 6.28 3.68 19.72
C PRO A 89 6.33 2.90 18.40
N PRO A 90 5.58 1.78 18.27
CA PRO A 90 5.49 1.04 17.01
C PRO A 90 4.79 1.87 15.93
N ASN A 91 4.98 1.50 14.66
CA ASN A 91 4.27 2.09 13.52
C ASN A 91 2.79 1.67 13.56
N ILE A 92 1.99 2.38 14.34
CA ILE A 92 0.58 2.05 14.58
C ILE A 92 -0.30 3.30 14.71
N VAL A 93 -1.54 3.18 14.24
CA VAL A 93 -2.61 4.15 14.52
C VAL A 93 -3.55 3.58 15.57
N VAL A 94 -3.66 4.24 16.73
CA VAL A 94 -4.45 3.75 17.85
C VAL A 94 -5.53 4.74 18.23
N GLY A 95 -6.77 4.30 18.21
CA GLY A 95 -7.93 5.06 18.66
C GLY A 95 -8.27 4.80 20.12
N VAL A 96 -8.46 5.86 20.90
CA VAL A 96 -8.81 5.81 22.33
C VAL A 96 -9.86 6.86 22.68
N THR A 97 -10.59 6.63 23.77
CA THR A 97 -11.57 7.59 24.29
C THR A 97 -11.25 8.13 25.67
N ASN A 98 -10.49 7.36 26.46
CA ASN A 98 -10.31 7.67 27.87
C ASN A 98 -9.23 8.75 28.07
N PRO A 99 -9.50 9.85 28.77
CA PRO A 99 -8.50 10.88 29.09
C PRO A 99 -7.31 10.35 29.90
N PHE A 100 -7.41 9.17 30.53
CA PHE A 100 -6.27 8.43 31.08
C PHE A 100 -5.12 8.27 30.06
N PHE A 101 -5.44 7.97 28.80
CA PHE A 101 -4.45 7.80 27.74
C PHE A 101 -3.69 9.10 27.42
N ILE A 102 -4.21 10.27 27.79
CA ILE A 102 -3.52 11.56 27.61
C ILE A 102 -2.17 11.55 28.31
N LYS A 103 -2.13 11.11 29.58
CA LYS A 103 -0.88 11.08 30.37
C LYS A 103 0.00 9.90 29.97
N MET A 104 -0.62 8.76 29.65
CA MET A 104 0.12 7.55 29.32
C MET A 104 0.87 7.71 27.99
N LEU A 105 0.18 8.22 26.96
CA LEU A 105 0.69 8.33 25.60
C LEU A 105 1.24 9.73 25.28
N GLN A 106 1.38 10.63 26.25
CA GLN A 106 1.94 11.99 26.03
C GLN A 106 3.35 11.99 25.39
N HIS A 107 4.07 10.89 25.51
CA HIS A 107 5.42 10.74 24.99
C HIS A 107 5.44 10.38 23.50
N TRP A 108 4.28 9.97 22.93
CA TRP A 108 4.14 9.66 21.51
C TRP A 108 4.35 10.89 20.64
N PRO A 109 4.80 10.70 19.38
CA PRO A 109 5.17 11.82 18.51
C PRO A 109 3.97 12.60 17.98
N HIS A 110 2.83 11.93 17.78
CA HIS A 110 1.64 12.51 17.16
C HIS A 110 0.37 12.14 17.95
N VAL A 111 -0.32 13.17 18.47
CA VAL A 111 -1.59 13.01 19.17
C VAL A 111 -2.65 13.88 18.51
N LEU A 112 -3.65 13.23 17.91
CA LEU A 112 -4.79 13.84 17.24
C LEU A 112 -5.99 13.86 18.18
N ARG A 113 -6.53 15.04 18.47
CA ARG A 113 -7.67 15.21 19.39
C ARG A 113 -8.91 15.60 18.60
N ILE A 114 -9.94 14.76 18.66
CA ILE A 114 -11.20 14.94 17.94
C ILE A 114 -12.27 15.38 18.92
N GLY A 115 -12.91 16.52 18.65
CA GLY A 115 -14.03 17.05 19.44
C GLY A 115 -13.66 17.57 20.83
N GLU A 116 -14.65 18.15 21.52
CA GLU A 116 -14.55 18.50 22.94
C GLU A 116 -14.89 17.28 23.80
N LEU A 117 -13.97 16.86 24.66
CA LEU A 117 -14.20 15.79 25.62
C LEU A 117 -15.17 16.30 26.70
N LYS A 118 -16.48 16.13 26.50
CA LYS A 118 -17.49 16.48 27.51
C LYS A 118 -17.39 15.47 28.66
N MET A 119 -16.79 15.88 29.77
CA MET A 119 -16.81 15.14 31.02
C MET A 119 -18.21 15.22 31.63
N SER A 120 -19.03 14.18 31.48
CA SER A 120 -20.26 14.03 32.28
C SER A 120 -19.95 13.20 33.53
N GLY A 121 -20.00 13.83 34.70
CA GLY A 121 -19.98 13.16 36.01
C GLY A 121 -18.67 13.28 36.78
N ASP A 122 -18.79 13.65 38.06
CA ASP A 122 -17.74 13.93 39.04
C ASP A 122 -16.57 12.93 39.05
N LEU A 123 -15.34 13.44 38.91
CA LEU A 123 -14.13 12.74 39.36
C LEU A 123 -13.55 13.43 40.62
N PRO A 124 -12.97 12.65 41.54
CA PRO A 124 -12.55 13.13 42.85
C PRO A 124 -11.48 14.22 42.74
N LYS A 125 -11.65 15.23 43.60
CA LYS A 125 -10.82 16.43 43.74
C LYS A 125 -9.36 16.07 44.04
N GLN A 126 -8.54 15.75 43.03
CA GLN A 126 -7.07 15.77 43.15
C GLN A 126 -6.30 15.64 41.82
N VAL A 127 -6.76 16.28 40.74
CA VAL A 127 -5.88 16.56 39.60
C VAL A 127 -6.07 18.00 39.19
N LYS A 128 -5.17 18.90 39.63
CA LYS A 128 -5.07 20.26 39.12
C LYS A 128 -4.65 20.20 37.63
N VAL A 129 -5.62 20.01 36.74
CA VAL A 129 -5.45 20.17 35.30
C VAL A 129 -5.40 21.67 35.02
N LYS A 130 -4.19 22.23 34.93
CA LYS A 130 -3.97 23.59 34.46
C LYS A 130 -4.56 23.72 33.04
N LYS A 131 -5.60 24.56 32.90
CA LYS A 131 -6.15 25.18 31.67
C LYS A 131 -6.05 24.31 30.39
N LEU A 132 -7.05 23.44 30.20
CA LEU A 132 -7.25 22.59 29.02
C LEU A 132 -7.66 23.38 27.75
N THR A 133 -7.93 24.69 27.85
CA THR A 133 -8.40 25.56 26.75
C THR A 133 -7.33 25.99 25.74
N LYS A 134 -6.11 25.44 25.81
CA LYS A 134 -4.99 25.77 24.88
C LYS A 134 -4.29 24.56 24.27
N LEU A 135 -4.92 23.38 24.21
CA LEU A 135 -4.34 22.27 23.44
C LEU A 135 -4.73 22.38 21.97
N LYS A 136 -3.73 22.31 21.08
CA LYS A 136 -3.94 22.29 19.63
C LYS A 136 -4.58 20.97 19.23
N THR A 137 -5.42 20.99 18.19
CA THR A 137 -6.09 19.80 17.62
C THR A 137 -5.10 18.69 17.23
N LEU A 138 -3.86 19.07 16.90
CA LEU A 138 -2.74 18.16 16.71
C LEU A 138 -1.51 18.67 17.47
N ASP A 139 -0.99 17.85 18.37
CA ASP A 139 0.31 18.07 19.01
C ASP A 139 1.36 17.20 18.29
N THR A 140 2.20 17.84 17.48
CA THR A 140 3.38 17.25 16.84
C THR A 140 4.61 17.84 17.50
N LYS A 141 5.54 17.01 17.97
CA LYS A 141 6.86 17.49 18.42
C LYS A 141 7.55 18.22 17.25
N PRO A 142 8.17 19.39 17.46
CA PRO A 142 8.67 20.24 16.36
C PRO A 142 9.75 19.52 15.54
N GLY A 143 9.56 19.42 14.22
CA GLY A 143 10.53 18.85 13.27
C GLY A 143 9.98 18.12 12.03
N ASN A 144 8.69 17.74 12.00
CA ASN A 144 8.24 16.64 11.11
C ASN A 144 7.28 16.98 9.96
N SER A 145 6.88 18.24 9.74
CA SER A 145 5.92 18.61 8.67
C SER A 145 6.62 19.42 7.57
N HIS A 146 6.67 18.89 6.34
CA HIS A 146 7.56 19.41 5.28
C HIS A 146 6.83 20.00 4.05
N PHE A 147 5.50 19.99 4.01
CA PHE A 147 4.71 20.55 2.92
C PHE A 147 3.76 21.63 3.45
N THR A 148 3.86 22.85 2.92
CA THR A 148 3.11 24.00 3.45
C THR A 148 2.39 24.84 2.40
N SER A 149 2.55 24.59 1.09
CA SER A 149 2.23 25.64 0.11
C SER A 149 0.84 25.62 -0.54
N ILE A 150 0.06 24.52 -0.55
CA ILE A 150 -1.18 24.44 -1.39
C ILE A 150 -2.42 24.08 -0.58
N PHE A 151 -2.22 23.77 0.69
CA PHE A 151 -3.28 23.58 1.66
C PHE A 151 -4.30 24.74 1.64
N VAL A 152 -3.82 25.97 1.42
CA VAL A 152 -4.65 27.19 1.42
C VAL A 152 -5.76 27.15 0.36
N SER A 153 -5.50 26.72 -0.88
CA SER A 153 -6.50 26.79 -1.96
C SER A 153 -7.61 25.73 -1.83
N MET A 154 -7.24 24.51 -1.47
CA MET A 154 -8.21 23.43 -1.26
C MET A 154 -9.01 23.64 0.02
N HIS A 155 -8.38 24.11 1.10
CA HIS A 155 -9.11 24.46 2.31
C HIS A 155 -10.20 25.50 2.04
N LEU A 156 -9.90 26.52 1.22
CA LEU A 156 -10.88 27.52 0.80
C LEU A 156 -12.05 26.91 -0.02
N SER A 157 -11.79 25.93 -0.90
CA SER A 157 -12.86 25.29 -1.68
C SER A 157 -13.79 24.44 -0.80
N PHE A 158 -13.25 23.69 0.16
CA PHE A 158 -14.06 22.94 1.13
C PHE A 158 -14.81 23.87 2.09
N LEU A 159 -14.16 24.91 2.61
CA LEU A 159 -14.80 25.94 3.43
C LEU A 159 -15.97 26.61 2.69
N SER A 160 -15.81 26.91 1.40
CA SER A 160 -16.90 27.43 0.57
C SER A 160 -18.04 26.42 0.40
N GLY A 161 -17.73 25.11 0.34
CA GLY A 161 -18.72 24.04 0.30
C GLY A 161 -19.54 23.93 1.58
N ILE A 162 -18.90 24.11 2.73
CA ILE A 162 -19.55 24.19 4.04
C ILE A 162 -20.49 25.41 4.10
N GLN A 163 -20.01 26.58 3.68
CA GLN A 163 -20.82 27.81 3.65
C GLN A 163 -22.04 27.68 2.73
N ARG A 164 -21.90 26.97 1.61
CA ARG A 164 -22.98 26.73 0.64
C ARG A 164 -23.89 25.53 0.97
N LYS A 165 -23.77 24.94 2.18
CA LYS A 165 -24.55 23.77 2.63
C LYS A 165 -24.55 22.61 1.62
N ARG A 166 -23.41 22.35 1.00
CA ARG A 166 -23.26 21.23 0.06
C ARG A 166 -23.47 19.90 0.81
N PRO A 167 -24.19 18.92 0.22
CA PRO A 167 -24.37 17.61 0.82
C PRO A 167 -23.05 16.93 1.19
N SER A 168 -23.07 16.16 2.28
CA SER A 168 -21.88 15.52 2.87
C SER A 168 -21.20 14.57 1.87
N GLU A 169 -22.00 13.89 1.05
CA GLU A 169 -21.60 12.90 0.07
C GLU A 169 -20.74 13.54 -1.02
N VAL A 170 -21.12 14.73 -1.46
CA VAL A 170 -20.38 15.49 -2.48
C VAL A 170 -19.06 16.00 -1.89
N GLN A 171 -19.05 16.46 -0.63
CA GLN A 171 -17.83 16.88 0.03
C GLN A 171 -16.88 15.69 0.27
N SER A 172 -17.44 14.54 0.66
CA SER A 172 -16.72 13.27 0.80
C SER A 172 -16.11 12.82 -0.52
N ALA A 173 -16.85 12.88 -1.63
CA ALA A 173 -16.35 12.54 -2.96
C ALA A 173 -15.20 13.46 -3.40
N LEU A 174 -15.30 14.77 -3.16
CA LEU A 174 -14.24 15.72 -3.45
C LEU A 174 -12.99 15.49 -2.61
N LEU A 175 -13.16 15.15 -1.33
CA LEU A 175 -12.04 14.82 -0.44
C LEU A 175 -11.35 13.52 -0.86
N LYS A 176 -12.13 12.48 -1.19
CA LYS A 176 -11.61 11.22 -1.73
C LYS A 176 -10.81 11.45 -3.00
N ARG A 177 -11.37 12.22 -3.95
CA ARG A 177 -10.69 12.57 -5.19
C ARG A 177 -9.38 13.30 -4.95
N HIS A 178 -9.36 14.26 -4.02
CA HIS A 178 -8.15 14.99 -3.68
C HIS A 178 -7.05 14.09 -3.12
N LEU A 179 -7.38 13.24 -2.14
CA LEU A 179 -6.44 12.30 -1.53
C LEU A 179 -5.95 11.24 -2.54
N LEU A 180 -6.85 10.81 -3.43
CA LEU A 180 -6.53 9.91 -4.54
C LEU A 180 -5.50 10.53 -5.48
N GLU A 181 -5.78 11.74 -6.00
CA GLU A 181 -4.88 12.46 -6.90
C GLU A 181 -3.52 12.71 -6.24
N LEU A 182 -3.51 13.10 -4.96
CA LEU A 182 -2.28 13.29 -4.19
C LEU A 182 -1.46 12.00 -4.08
N THR A 183 -2.10 10.89 -3.72
CA THR A 183 -1.41 9.61 -3.57
C THR A 183 -0.91 9.08 -4.91
N GLN A 184 -1.71 9.23 -5.97
CA GLN A 184 -1.30 8.86 -7.33
C GLN A 184 -0.09 9.69 -7.79
N SER A 185 -0.11 11.00 -7.60
CA SER A 185 1.04 11.86 -7.93
C SER A 185 2.33 11.42 -7.24
N PHE A 186 2.24 10.93 -6.00
CA PHE A 186 3.38 10.40 -5.27
C PHE A 186 3.82 9.01 -5.77
N ILE A 187 2.88 8.14 -6.16
CA ILE A 187 3.18 6.74 -6.53
C ILE A 187 3.60 6.59 -8.00
N ILE A 188 3.06 7.40 -8.92
CA ILE A 188 3.31 7.29 -10.36
C ILE A 188 4.82 7.25 -10.73
N PRO A 189 5.70 8.11 -10.17
CA PRO A 189 7.13 8.03 -10.46
C PRO A 189 7.75 6.68 -10.05
N LEU A 190 7.33 6.13 -8.91
CA LEU A 190 7.80 4.83 -8.42
C LEU A 190 7.35 3.70 -9.35
N GLU A 191 6.11 3.74 -9.82
CA GLU A 191 5.59 2.73 -10.76
C GLU A 191 6.30 2.76 -12.10
N HIS A 192 6.57 3.95 -12.64
CA HIS A 192 7.34 4.11 -13.88
C HIS A 192 8.76 3.56 -13.72
N TYR A 193 9.43 3.88 -12.61
CA TYR A 193 10.76 3.33 -12.35
C TYR A 193 10.73 1.81 -12.19
N MET A 194 9.78 1.25 -11.42
CA MET A 194 9.59 -0.21 -11.31
C MET A 194 9.36 -0.86 -12.68
N ALA A 195 8.53 -0.27 -13.54
CA ALA A 195 8.30 -0.77 -14.89
C ALA A 195 9.60 -0.79 -15.73
N SER A 196 10.48 0.20 -15.55
CA SER A 196 11.78 0.25 -16.25
C SER A 196 12.74 -0.87 -15.84
N LEU A 197 12.53 -1.48 -14.67
CA LEU A 197 13.33 -2.61 -14.18
C LEU A 197 12.96 -3.94 -14.85
N MET A 198 11.81 -4.01 -15.54
CA MET A 198 11.44 -5.18 -16.32
C MET A 198 12.49 -5.48 -17.39
N PRO A 199 12.78 -6.76 -17.65
CA PRO A 199 13.57 -7.16 -18.82
C PRO A 199 12.79 -6.88 -20.11
N LEU A 200 13.52 -6.64 -21.20
CA LEU A 200 12.92 -6.47 -22.51
C LEU A 200 12.29 -7.79 -22.96
N GLN A 201 11.12 -7.74 -23.62
CA GLN A 201 10.43 -8.94 -24.10
C GLN A 201 11.31 -9.80 -25.02
N ARG A 202 12.10 -9.16 -25.90
CA ARG A 202 13.07 -9.86 -26.79
C ARG A 202 14.15 -10.67 -26.07
N ALA A 203 14.41 -10.41 -24.78
CA ALA A 203 15.37 -11.15 -23.99
C ALA A 203 14.76 -12.40 -23.33
N ILE A 204 13.43 -12.51 -23.34
CA ILE A 204 12.71 -13.68 -22.82
C ILE A 204 12.77 -14.76 -23.88
N THR A 205 13.52 -15.83 -23.60
CA THR A 205 13.67 -16.95 -24.54
C THR A 205 12.96 -18.20 -24.00
N PRO A 206 12.33 -19.02 -24.87
CA PRO A 206 11.49 -20.14 -24.46
C PRO A 206 12.22 -21.17 -23.58
N TRP A 207 13.41 -21.57 -24.01
CA TRP A 207 14.11 -22.75 -23.49
C TRP A 207 15.24 -22.40 -22.51
N LYS A 208 15.31 -21.15 -22.05
CA LYS A 208 16.26 -20.71 -21.01
C LYS A 208 15.48 -20.15 -19.83
N ASN A 209 16.18 -19.95 -18.71
CA ASN A 209 15.59 -19.28 -17.57
C ASN A 209 15.19 -17.84 -17.94
N PRO A 210 14.04 -17.35 -17.45
CA PRO A 210 13.62 -15.99 -17.73
C PRO A 210 14.64 -15.00 -17.14
N PRO A 211 14.94 -13.90 -17.84
CA PRO A 211 15.85 -12.88 -17.35
C PRO A 211 15.35 -12.30 -16.02
N GLN A 212 16.24 -12.06 -15.06
CA GLN A 212 15.85 -11.52 -13.77
C GLN A 212 15.38 -10.07 -13.87
N ILE A 213 14.40 -9.72 -13.04
CA ILE A 213 13.99 -8.32 -12.84
C ILE A 213 15.17 -7.58 -12.21
N ARG A 214 15.50 -6.40 -12.74
CA ARG A 214 16.60 -5.59 -12.19
C ARG A 214 16.26 -5.14 -10.77
N PRO A 215 17.22 -5.13 -9.84
CA PRO A 215 16.96 -4.71 -8.47
C PRO A 215 16.62 -3.23 -8.39
N PHE A 216 15.70 -2.86 -7.50
CA PHE A 216 15.36 -1.47 -7.23
C PHE A 216 16.52 -0.77 -6.52
N ARG A 217 17.03 0.31 -7.10
CA ARG A 217 18.10 1.14 -6.51
C ARG A 217 17.56 2.52 -6.15
N GLN A 218 17.56 2.84 -4.86
CA GLN A 218 17.04 4.12 -4.37
C GLN A 218 17.75 5.30 -5.02
N GLU A 219 19.08 5.28 -5.13
CA GLU A 219 19.84 6.38 -5.72
C GLU A 219 19.47 6.65 -7.18
N ASP A 220 19.28 5.60 -7.96
CA ASP A 220 18.93 5.73 -9.38
C ASP A 220 17.50 6.24 -9.54
N PHE A 221 16.56 5.75 -8.73
CA PHE A 221 15.22 6.32 -8.66
C PHE A 221 15.26 7.82 -8.33
N MET A 222 16.04 8.22 -7.33
CA MET A 222 16.09 9.61 -6.89
C MET A 222 16.59 10.56 -8.00
N LYS A 223 17.49 10.11 -8.87
CA LYS A 223 17.92 10.87 -10.07
C LYS A 223 16.79 11.06 -11.08
N THR A 224 15.87 10.09 -11.19
CA THR A 224 14.72 10.21 -12.11
C THR A 224 13.74 11.31 -11.69
N LEU A 225 13.68 11.64 -10.40
CA LEU A 225 12.74 12.62 -9.86
C LEU A 225 12.98 14.04 -10.36
N GLU A 226 14.20 14.37 -10.80
CA GLU A 226 14.50 15.68 -11.41
C GLU A 226 13.66 15.92 -12.68
N HIS A 227 13.42 14.87 -13.46
CA HIS A 227 12.79 14.94 -14.77
C HIS A 227 11.39 14.30 -14.82
N ALA A 228 11.07 13.41 -13.88
CA ALA A 228 9.84 12.61 -13.85
C ALA A 228 9.21 12.55 -12.44
N GLY A 229 9.39 13.58 -11.62
CA GLY A 229 8.90 13.61 -10.24
C GLY A 229 7.42 14.03 -10.09
N PRO A 230 6.88 13.96 -8.85
CA PRO A 230 5.50 14.33 -8.53
C PRO A 230 5.12 15.75 -8.97
N GLN A 231 6.08 16.67 -9.05
CA GLN A 231 5.87 18.05 -9.48
C GLN A 231 5.23 18.20 -10.87
N LEU A 232 5.25 17.14 -11.70
CA LEU A 232 4.60 17.14 -13.02
C LEU A 232 3.09 16.91 -12.97
N THR A 233 2.61 16.21 -11.93
CA THR A 233 1.19 15.83 -11.79
C THR A 233 0.54 16.47 -10.58
N CYS A 234 1.36 16.90 -9.61
CA CYS A 234 0.96 17.52 -8.38
C CYS A 234 1.31 18.99 -8.41
N ILE A 235 0.33 19.84 -8.12
CA ILE A 235 0.59 21.26 -7.91
C ILE A 235 1.45 21.43 -6.64
N LEU A 236 1.31 20.49 -5.66
CA LEU A 236 2.15 20.21 -4.47
C LEU A 236 3.59 20.76 -4.51
N ARG A 237 3.88 21.90 -3.84
CA ARG A 237 5.26 22.31 -3.52
C ARG A 237 5.67 21.88 -2.11
N GLY A 238 6.82 21.22 -2.00
CA GLY A 238 7.49 20.84 -0.75
C GLY A 238 8.64 19.88 -1.01
N ASP A 239 9.21 19.33 0.06
CA ASP A 239 10.37 18.41 -0.01
C ASP A 239 9.95 16.97 -0.39
N TRP A 240 9.61 16.77 -1.67
CA TRP A 240 9.32 15.44 -2.22
C TRP A 240 10.48 14.47 -2.05
N LEU A 241 11.71 14.98 -2.17
CA LEU A 241 12.93 14.17 -2.07
C LEU A 241 13.09 13.61 -0.64
N GLY A 242 12.92 14.45 0.38
CA GLY A 242 12.89 14.02 1.78
C GLY A 242 11.75 13.05 2.08
N LEU A 243 10.56 13.28 1.49
CA LEU A 243 9.42 12.39 1.64
C LEU A 243 9.71 10.98 1.11
N TYR A 244 10.26 10.85 -0.10
CA TYR A 244 10.66 9.53 -0.64
C TYR A 244 11.72 8.85 0.22
N ARG A 245 12.74 9.58 0.70
CA ARG A 245 13.79 8.99 1.57
C ARG A 245 13.20 8.40 2.86
N ARG A 246 12.18 9.04 3.43
CA ARG A 246 11.49 8.53 4.62
C ARG A 246 10.55 7.38 4.25
N PHE A 247 9.82 7.50 3.14
CA PHE A 247 8.93 6.46 2.65
C PHE A 247 9.66 5.14 2.43
N PHE A 248 10.88 5.15 1.87
CA PHE A 248 11.69 3.93 1.70
C PHE A 248 12.07 3.20 2.99
N LYS A 249 11.92 3.86 4.14
CA LYS A 249 12.13 3.27 5.47
C LYS A 249 10.82 2.84 6.13
N SER A 250 9.67 3.11 5.50
CA SER A 250 8.35 2.84 6.06
C SER A 250 7.86 1.40 5.76
N PRO A 251 6.98 0.83 6.60
CA PRO A 251 6.33 -0.44 6.31
C PRO A 251 5.45 -0.39 5.05
N ASN A 252 4.89 0.78 4.72
CA ASN A 252 4.06 0.96 3.53
C ASN A 252 4.86 0.77 2.23
N PHE A 253 6.10 1.27 2.17
CA PHE A 253 6.97 1.00 1.03
C PHE A 253 7.30 -0.47 0.90
N ASP A 254 7.64 -1.14 2.00
CA ASP A 254 7.98 -2.56 1.98
C ASP A 254 6.79 -3.42 1.52
N GLY A 255 5.58 -3.12 2.01
CA GLY A 255 4.35 -3.77 1.55
C GLY A 255 4.07 -3.51 0.07
N TRP A 256 4.16 -2.26 -0.37
CA TRP A 256 3.99 -1.89 -1.78
C TRP A 256 5.03 -2.55 -2.70
N TYR A 257 6.30 -2.54 -2.29
CA TYR A 257 7.40 -3.09 -3.08
C TYR A 257 7.27 -4.60 -3.24
N ARG A 258 6.98 -5.33 -2.16
CA ARG A 258 6.74 -6.78 -2.22
C ARG A 258 5.57 -7.12 -3.13
N GLN A 259 4.47 -6.39 -3.03
CA GLN A 259 3.30 -6.58 -3.89
C GLN A 259 3.65 -6.31 -5.37
N ARG A 260 4.29 -5.18 -5.67
CA ARG A 260 4.65 -4.81 -7.04
C ARG A 260 5.69 -5.76 -7.65
N HIS A 261 6.68 -6.19 -6.86
CA HIS A 261 7.67 -7.18 -7.30
C HIS A 261 7.03 -8.54 -7.59
N LYS A 262 6.06 -8.97 -6.76
CA LYS A 262 5.26 -10.18 -7.02
C LYS A 262 4.51 -10.07 -8.34
N GLU A 263 3.79 -8.98 -8.57
CA GLU A 263 3.05 -8.72 -9.83
C GLU A 263 3.98 -8.74 -11.05
N MET A 264 5.15 -8.11 -10.96
CA MET A 264 6.15 -8.12 -12.04
C MET A 264 6.71 -9.52 -12.28
N THR A 265 6.95 -10.29 -11.23
CA THR A 265 7.43 -11.68 -11.32
C THR A 265 6.39 -12.55 -12.02
N GLN A 266 5.14 -12.45 -11.61
CA GLN A 266 4.02 -13.17 -12.24
C GLN A 266 3.85 -12.76 -13.72
N LYS A 267 4.00 -11.48 -14.03
CA LYS A 267 3.97 -10.99 -15.42
C LYS A 267 5.12 -11.55 -16.26
N LEU A 268 6.32 -11.62 -15.71
CA LEU A 268 7.48 -12.21 -16.37
C LEU A 268 7.31 -13.71 -16.60
N GLU A 269 6.76 -14.43 -15.62
CA GLU A 269 6.44 -15.85 -15.74
C GLU A 269 5.39 -16.10 -16.83
N ALA A 270 4.36 -15.26 -16.90
CA ALA A 270 3.34 -15.30 -17.95
C ALA A 270 3.95 -15.08 -19.35
N LEU A 271 4.76 -14.03 -19.52
CA LEU A 271 5.44 -13.76 -20.80
C LEU A 271 6.40 -14.89 -21.20
N HIS A 272 7.06 -15.54 -20.24
CA HIS A 272 7.91 -16.69 -20.53
C HIS A 272 7.09 -17.90 -20.98
N LEU A 273 5.93 -18.14 -20.37
CA LEU A 273 5.02 -19.20 -20.78
C LEU A 273 4.47 -18.96 -22.19
N GLU A 274 4.13 -17.71 -22.52
CA GLU A 274 3.74 -17.31 -23.87
C GLU A 274 4.84 -17.62 -24.88
N ALA A 275 6.09 -17.23 -24.59
CA ALA A 275 7.23 -17.54 -25.45
C ALA A 275 7.43 -19.06 -25.63
N ILE A 276 7.22 -19.86 -24.58
CA ILE A 276 7.24 -21.33 -24.68
C ILE A 276 6.15 -21.83 -25.63
N CYS A 277 4.92 -21.35 -25.48
CA CYS A 277 3.80 -21.78 -26.32
C CYS A 277 4.03 -21.47 -27.80
N GLU A 278 4.62 -20.32 -28.12
CA GLU A 278 4.90 -19.89 -29.50
C GLU A 278 6.09 -20.64 -30.12
N ALA A 279 6.96 -21.22 -29.31
CA ALA A 279 8.15 -21.90 -29.78
C ALA A 279 7.86 -23.28 -30.38
N ASN A 280 8.70 -23.69 -31.34
CA ASN A 280 8.64 -25.00 -31.96
C ASN A 280 9.47 -26.01 -31.16
N ILE A 281 8.79 -26.84 -30.36
CA ILE A 281 9.42 -27.85 -29.51
C ILE A 281 10.12 -28.95 -30.32
N VAL A 282 9.51 -29.41 -31.41
CA VAL A 282 10.06 -30.48 -32.27
C VAL A 282 11.37 -30.05 -32.92
N ALA A 283 11.47 -28.79 -33.34
CA ALA A 283 12.71 -28.24 -33.88
C ALA A 283 13.81 -28.15 -32.81
N TRP A 284 13.46 -27.78 -31.57
CA TRP A 284 14.43 -27.68 -30.46
C TRP A 284 15.02 -29.04 -30.09
N MET A 285 14.21 -30.10 -30.11
CA MET A 285 14.62 -31.44 -29.68
C MET A 285 15.64 -32.13 -30.60
N LYS A 286 15.72 -31.75 -31.88
CA LYS A 286 16.60 -32.41 -32.86
C LYS A 286 18.09 -32.36 -32.49
N ASP A 287 18.50 -31.28 -31.83
CA ASP A 287 19.90 -31.01 -31.47
C ASP A 287 20.15 -31.18 -29.96
N LYS A 288 19.30 -31.95 -29.27
CA LYS A 288 19.31 -32.08 -27.81
C LYS A 288 19.50 -33.51 -27.35
N SER A 289 20.21 -33.64 -26.23
CA SER A 289 20.38 -34.92 -25.55
C SER A 289 19.11 -35.35 -24.82
N GLU A 290 18.98 -36.64 -24.55
CA GLU A 290 17.88 -37.19 -23.75
C GLU A 290 17.82 -36.53 -22.36
N VAL A 291 18.97 -36.30 -21.72
CA VAL A 291 19.05 -35.64 -20.41
C VAL A 291 18.50 -34.20 -20.46
N GLU A 292 18.87 -33.41 -21.48
CA GLU A 292 18.32 -32.06 -21.66
C GLU A 292 16.81 -32.08 -21.91
N THR A 293 16.33 -33.12 -22.60
CA THR A 293 14.92 -33.31 -22.95
C THR A 293 14.09 -33.67 -21.71
N VAL A 294 14.61 -34.57 -20.87
CA VAL A 294 14.04 -34.93 -19.56
C VAL A 294 14.02 -33.72 -18.61
N ASP A 295 15.12 -32.97 -18.52
CA ASP A 295 15.19 -31.74 -17.71
C ASP A 295 14.15 -30.70 -18.14
N LEU A 296 13.91 -30.56 -19.45
CA LEU A 296 12.85 -29.70 -19.96
C LEU A 296 11.46 -30.16 -19.51
N VAL A 297 11.17 -31.46 -19.55
CA VAL A 297 9.88 -32.02 -19.06
C VAL A 297 9.65 -31.65 -17.60
N LEU A 298 10.67 -31.83 -16.75
CA LEU A 298 10.58 -31.51 -15.32
C LEU A 298 10.33 -30.01 -15.11
N LYS A 299 11.05 -29.15 -15.83
CA LYS A 299 10.87 -27.69 -15.79
C LYS A 299 9.49 -27.24 -16.26
N LEU A 300 8.95 -27.85 -17.31
CA LEU A 300 7.61 -27.53 -17.83
C LEU A 300 6.52 -27.97 -16.85
N ARG A 301 6.64 -29.15 -16.23
CA ARG A 301 5.74 -29.62 -15.18
C ARG A 301 5.74 -28.68 -13.98
N GLU A 302 6.92 -28.32 -13.48
CA GLU A 302 7.05 -27.37 -12.36
C GLU A 302 6.42 -26.02 -12.70
N LYS A 303 6.64 -25.51 -13.92
CA LYS A 303 6.03 -24.27 -14.41
C LYS A 303 4.51 -24.34 -14.46
N LEU A 304 3.92 -25.45 -14.91
CA LEU A 304 2.47 -25.63 -14.94
C LEU A 304 1.86 -25.67 -13.54
N VAL A 305 2.51 -26.36 -12.60
CA VAL A 305 2.08 -26.38 -11.19
C VAL A 305 2.13 -24.97 -10.62
N ARG A 306 3.25 -24.26 -10.79
CA ARG A 306 3.39 -22.86 -10.34
C ARG A 306 2.35 -21.94 -10.97
N ALA A 307 2.09 -22.08 -12.28
CA ALA A 307 1.11 -21.26 -12.98
C ALA A 307 -0.30 -21.41 -12.39
N ARG A 308 -0.70 -22.65 -12.06
CA ARG A 308 -1.98 -22.95 -11.42
C ARG A 308 -2.02 -22.47 -9.97
N CYS A 309 -1.00 -22.77 -9.16
CA CYS A 309 -0.95 -22.35 -7.76
C CYS A 309 -0.95 -20.82 -7.59
N HIS A 310 -0.17 -20.11 -8.41
CA HIS A 310 -0.05 -18.65 -8.34
C HIS A 310 -1.16 -17.91 -9.08
N HIS A 311 -2.11 -18.61 -9.71
CA HIS A 311 -3.18 -18.03 -10.52
C HIS A 311 -2.63 -16.99 -11.51
N LEU A 312 -1.62 -17.40 -12.29
CA LEU A 312 -1.00 -16.52 -13.27
C LEU A 312 -2.06 -16.04 -14.28
N PRO A 313 -1.98 -14.78 -14.76
CA PRO A 313 -2.94 -14.21 -15.70
C PRO A 313 -2.69 -14.71 -17.14
N VAL A 314 -2.72 -16.03 -17.33
CA VAL A 314 -2.53 -16.71 -18.62
C VAL A 314 -3.82 -17.43 -19.03
N LYS A 315 -4.05 -17.54 -20.34
CA LYS A 315 -5.23 -18.25 -20.88
C LYS A 315 -5.09 -19.75 -20.63
N GLU A 316 -6.21 -20.41 -20.32
CA GLU A 316 -6.23 -21.87 -20.11
C GLU A 316 -5.70 -22.65 -21.34
N GLU A 317 -5.98 -22.13 -22.54
CA GLU A 317 -5.46 -22.67 -23.82
C GLU A 317 -3.92 -22.78 -23.84
N MET A 318 -3.21 -21.82 -23.22
CA MET A 318 -1.75 -21.85 -23.14
C MET A 318 -1.28 -22.97 -22.21
N LEU A 319 -1.96 -23.18 -21.08
CA LEU A 319 -1.65 -24.26 -20.15
C LEU A 319 -1.88 -25.63 -20.79
N GLN A 320 -2.96 -25.77 -21.57
CA GLN A 320 -3.23 -26.99 -22.34
C GLN A 320 -2.15 -27.25 -23.39
N ARG A 321 -1.70 -26.19 -24.10
CA ARG A 321 -0.63 -26.31 -25.09
C ARG A 321 0.71 -26.75 -24.48
N VAL A 322 1.07 -26.23 -23.30
CA VAL A 322 2.28 -26.69 -22.60
C VAL A 322 2.14 -28.13 -22.12
N ASN A 323 0.96 -28.56 -21.66
CA ASN A 323 0.71 -29.98 -21.38
C ASN A 323 0.91 -30.84 -22.63
N LEU A 324 0.39 -30.41 -23.78
CA LEU A 324 0.59 -31.14 -25.05
C LEU A 324 2.07 -31.23 -25.43
N TYR A 325 2.87 -30.18 -25.18
CA TYR A 325 4.32 -30.24 -25.39
C TYR A 325 4.99 -31.26 -24.47
N ILE A 326 4.59 -31.34 -23.20
CA ILE A 326 5.11 -32.36 -22.27
C ILE A 326 4.83 -33.76 -22.82
N GLU A 327 3.59 -34.05 -23.24
CA GLU A 327 3.24 -35.36 -23.80
C GLU A 327 4.00 -35.67 -25.09
N THR A 328 4.13 -34.68 -25.98
CA THR A 328 4.91 -34.82 -27.23
C THR A 328 6.37 -35.13 -26.96
N ILE A 329 6.96 -34.47 -25.95
CA ILE A 329 8.35 -34.72 -25.57
C ILE A 329 8.50 -36.12 -24.99
N ILE A 330 7.62 -36.54 -24.08
CA ILE A 330 7.68 -37.87 -23.45
C ILE A 330 7.56 -38.96 -24.52
N ALA A 331 6.61 -38.84 -25.44
CA ALA A 331 6.40 -39.83 -26.50
C ALA A 331 7.59 -40.02 -27.46
N SER A 332 8.53 -39.06 -27.48
CA SER A 332 9.74 -39.14 -28.32
C SER A 332 10.94 -39.80 -27.62
N LEU A 333 10.88 -39.99 -26.30
CA LEU A 333 11.95 -40.58 -25.51
C LEU A 333 11.90 -42.12 -25.58
N PRO A 334 13.00 -42.83 -25.28
CA PRO A 334 12.99 -44.30 -25.12
C PRO A 334 12.00 -44.81 -24.05
N GLU A 335 11.52 -46.04 -24.19
CA GLU A 335 10.45 -46.62 -23.35
C GLU A 335 10.79 -46.67 -21.85
N ASP A 336 12.05 -46.87 -21.50
CA ASP A 336 12.53 -46.87 -20.12
C ASP A 336 12.38 -45.49 -19.46
N LEU A 337 12.71 -44.42 -20.17
CA LEU A 337 12.52 -43.04 -19.70
C LEU A 337 11.04 -42.63 -19.70
N GLN A 338 10.24 -43.11 -20.66
CA GLN A 338 8.80 -42.88 -20.67
C GLN A 338 8.12 -43.44 -19.42
N ALA A 339 8.45 -44.67 -19.04
CA ALA A 339 7.89 -45.31 -17.86
C ALA A 339 8.18 -44.51 -16.57
N VAL A 340 9.40 -43.98 -16.43
CA VAL A 340 9.78 -43.12 -15.30
C VAL A 340 9.03 -41.80 -15.31
N LEU A 341 8.84 -41.18 -16.48
CA LEU A 341 8.19 -39.86 -16.56
C LEU A 341 6.66 -39.93 -16.45
N HIS A 342 6.02 -41.02 -16.87
CA HIS A 342 4.56 -41.20 -16.72
C HIS A 342 4.14 -41.49 -15.27
N HIS A 343 5.07 -41.91 -14.42
CA HIS A 343 4.85 -42.10 -12.98
C HIS A 343 5.49 -40.94 -12.20
N PRO A 344 4.73 -39.87 -11.87
CA PRO A 344 5.27 -38.68 -11.20
C PRO A 344 5.72 -38.94 -9.75
#